data_AF-A0A950REL0-F1
#
_entry.id   AF-A0A950REL0-F1
#
_cell.length_a   1.000
_cell.length_b   1.000
_cell.length_c   1.000
_cell.angle_alpha   90.00
_cell.angle_beta   90.00
_cell.angle_gamma   90.00
#
_symmetry.space_group_name_H-M   'P 1'
#
loop_
_entity.id
_entity.type
_entity.pdbx_description
1 polymer ?
#
loop_
_entity_poly.entity_id
_entity_poly.type
_entity_poly.pdbx_seq_one_letter_code
_entity_poly.pdbx_strand_id
1 'polypeptide(L)'
;GFEEAYPRELSGGMKQRVGMARALAVDPEMLFMDEPFSQVDALTAESLRAEVIDIWSALDRNPSSVLMVSHDIKEVVYMADRIVILGANPGCIRTVVENKLPRPRDYRSSGFIGLVDRLHEIITGIEMPDQPPTTAPGGLPTMEPLPEATSSEIVGLLEYLDARGGKDEIFRIASDTNREFGRVMNIVEAAELLDFVDTPKRMVLLDTVGKNFVKAMPAERKAIWREQLLKLRLFREVYNVLQREEDHEIGEDLVLETLVINMPQENYETLFHTFIRWARFGNLFAYDENRGVISLQEVPVS
;
A
#
# COMPACT_ATOMS: atom_id res chain seq x y z
N GLY A 1 -12.76 -20.58 31.77
CA GLY A 1 -13.85 -20.70 30.77
C GLY A 1 -13.26 -20.56 29.38
N PHE A 2 -13.44 -21.54 28.50
CA PHE A 2 -12.60 -21.86 27.31
C PHE A 2 -11.38 -22.76 27.60
N GLU A 3 -11.31 -23.42 28.76
CA GLU A 3 -10.21 -24.35 29.11
C GLU A 3 -10.12 -25.59 28.20
N GLU A 4 -11.19 -25.95 27.49
CA GLU A 4 -11.26 -27.12 26.59
C GLU A 4 -11.44 -26.75 25.10
N ALA A 5 -11.41 -25.46 24.74
CA ALA A 5 -11.68 -25.02 23.37
C ALA A 5 -10.49 -25.28 22.43
N TYR A 6 -10.73 -25.93 21.30
CA TYR A 6 -9.70 -26.16 20.29
C TYR A 6 -9.40 -24.88 19.52
N PRO A 7 -8.18 -24.72 18.95
CA PRO A 7 -7.82 -23.51 18.18
C PRO A 7 -8.81 -23.13 17.08
N ARG A 8 -9.53 -24.10 16.50
CA ARG A 8 -10.54 -23.86 15.46
C ARG A 8 -11.82 -23.19 15.98
N GLU A 9 -12.08 -23.26 17.28
CA GLU A 9 -13.30 -22.77 17.95
C GLU A 9 -13.11 -21.37 18.54
N LEU A 10 -11.89 -20.81 18.43
CA LEU A 10 -11.51 -19.49 18.93
C LEU A 10 -11.66 -18.42 17.83
N SER A 11 -12.16 -17.24 18.20
CA SER A 11 -12.12 -16.05 17.33
C SER A 11 -10.66 -15.62 17.04
N GLY A 12 -10.44 -14.81 16.00
CA GLY A 12 -9.11 -14.28 15.65
C GLY A 12 -8.40 -13.63 16.85
N GLY A 13 -9.11 -12.74 17.56
CA GLY A 13 -8.61 -12.12 18.78
C GLY A 13 -8.31 -13.11 19.91
N MET A 14 -9.13 -14.15 20.10
CA MET A 14 -8.85 -15.19 21.11
C MET A 14 -7.61 -16.01 20.76
N LYS A 15 -7.40 -16.31 19.47
CA LYS A 15 -6.18 -16.99 18.99
C LYS A 15 -4.94 -16.13 19.23
N GLN A 16 -5.01 -14.82 18.96
CA GLN A 16 -3.90 -13.89 19.24
C GLN A 16 -3.59 -13.81 20.74
N ARG A 17 -4.60 -13.75 21.62
CA ARG A 17 -4.38 -13.80 23.09
C ARG A 17 -3.70 -15.08 23.53
N VAL A 18 -4.14 -16.24 23.04
CA VAL A 18 -3.50 -17.53 23.34
C VAL A 18 -2.07 -17.57 22.80
N GLY A 19 -1.83 -17.00 21.61
CA GLY A 19 -0.49 -16.85 21.04
C GLY A 19 0.44 -16.02 21.91
N MET A 20 -0.03 -14.86 22.38
CA MET A 20 0.71 -13.98 23.28
C MET A 20 0.99 -14.66 24.63
N ALA A 21 -0.02 -15.28 25.24
CA ALA A 21 0.14 -16.02 26.49
C ALA A 21 1.15 -17.16 26.34
N ARG A 22 1.13 -17.89 25.23
CA ARG A 22 2.10 -18.94 24.91
C ARG A 22 3.51 -18.38 24.75
N ALA A 23 3.67 -17.23 24.10
CA ALA A 23 4.96 -16.58 23.93
C ALA A 23 5.54 -16.10 25.27
N LEU A 24 4.69 -15.60 26.17
CA LEU A 24 5.11 -15.13 27.50
C LEU A 24 5.31 -16.27 28.51
N ALA A 25 4.58 -17.38 28.38
CA ALA A 25 4.64 -18.51 29.31
C ALA A 25 6.01 -19.20 29.37
N VAL A 26 6.84 -19.04 28.34
CA VAL A 26 8.21 -19.58 28.30
C VAL A 26 9.26 -18.64 28.90
N ASP A 27 8.82 -17.54 29.52
CA ASP A 27 9.68 -16.53 30.16
C ASP A 27 10.82 -16.04 29.24
N PRO A 28 10.51 -15.54 28.02
CA PRO A 28 11.52 -15.28 26.99
C PRO A 28 12.35 -14.04 27.29
N GLU A 29 13.67 -14.09 27.16
CA GLU A 29 14.54 -12.90 27.34
C GLU A 29 14.20 -11.77 26.35
N MET A 30 13.86 -12.11 25.10
CA MET A 30 13.38 -11.19 24.08
C MET A 30 12.06 -11.66 23.49
N LEU A 31 11.12 -10.73 23.35
CA LEU A 31 9.82 -10.97 22.72
C LEU A 31 9.79 -10.35 21.33
N PHE A 32 9.55 -11.19 20.31
CA PHE A 32 9.34 -10.77 18.92
C PHE A 32 7.86 -10.84 18.58
N MET A 33 7.33 -9.75 18.03
CA MET A 33 5.92 -9.64 17.68
C MET A 33 5.79 -9.11 16.24
N ASP A 34 5.13 -9.87 15.39
CA ASP A 34 4.82 -9.47 14.01
C ASP A 34 3.31 -9.27 13.90
N GLU A 35 2.90 -8.01 13.70
CA GLU A 35 1.49 -7.59 13.63
C GLU A 35 0.60 -8.13 14.77
N PRO A 36 1.03 -8.00 16.05
CA PRO A 36 0.45 -8.72 17.19
C PRO A 36 -1.03 -8.41 17.48
N PHE A 37 -1.53 -7.24 17.05
CA PHE A 37 -2.88 -6.77 17.37
C PHE A 37 -3.79 -6.58 16.14
N SER A 38 -3.30 -6.93 14.94
CA SER A 38 -3.98 -6.71 13.66
C SER A 38 -5.31 -7.44 13.48
N GLN A 39 -5.54 -8.57 14.19
CA GLN A 39 -6.74 -9.42 14.04
C GLN A 39 -7.70 -9.29 15.23
N VAL A 40 -7.50 -8.26 16.06
CA VAL A 40 -8.32 -7.98 17.25
C VAL A 40 -9.17 -6.74 17.01
N ASP A 41 -10.39 -6.70 17.55
CA ASP A 41 -11.18 -5.48 17.59
C ASP A 41 -10.47 -4.37 18.40
N ALA A 42 -10.75 -3.11 18.06
CA ALA A 42 -10.02 -1.96 18.57
C ALA A 42 -10.00 -1.85 20.11
N LEU A 43 -11.13 -2.14 20.79
CA LEU A 43 -11.23 -2.05 22.25
C LEU A 43 -10.41 -3.16 22.93
N THR A 44 -10.49 -4.37 22.39
CA THR A 44 -9.68 -5.49 22.89
C THR A 44 -8.19 -5.28 22.59
N ALA A 45 -7.83 -4.76 21.42
CA ALA A 45 -6.45 -4.43 21.08
C ALA A 45 -5.86 -3.42 22.06
N GLU A 46 -6.60 -2.36 22.40
CA GLU A 46 -6.17 -1.37 23.39
C GLU A 46 -5.88 -1.99 24.76
N SER A 47 -6.79 -2.86 25.23
CA SER A 47 -6.62 -3.58 26.50
C SER A 47 -5.39 -4.49 26.48
N LEU A 48 -5.17 -5.23 25.38
CA LEU A 48 -4.03 -6.13 25.25
C LEU A 48 -2.70 -5.39 25.17
N ARG A 49 -2.65 -4.25 24.48
CA ARG A 49 -1.44 -3.41 24.45
C ARG A 49 -1.07 -2.92 25.85
N ALA A 50 -2.06 -2.51 26.63
CA ALA A 50 -1.84 -2.12 28.03
C ALA A 50 -1.31 -3.29 28.86
N GLU A 51 -1.91 -4.47 28.76
CA GLU A 51 -1.44 -5.68 29.45
C GLU A 51 0.01 -6.04 29.09
N VAL A 52 0.38 -5.97 27.80
CA VAL A 52 1.76 -6.24 27.34
C VAL A 52 2.75 -5.22 27.92
N ILE A 53 2.38 -3.94 27.96
CA ILE A 53 3.20 -2.89 28.58
C ILE A 53 3.34 -3.12 30.08
N ASP A 54 2.28 -3.50 30.77
CA ASP A 54 2.30 -3.77 32.22
C ASP A 54 3.22 -4.94 32.55
N ILE A 55 3.17 -6.02 31.75
CA ILE A 55 4.06 -7.18 31.89
C ILE A 55 5.51 -6.79 31.68
N TRP A 56 5.80 -6.01 30.62
CA TRP A 56 7.16 -5.53 30.32
C TRP A 56 7.68 -4.51 31.35
N SER A 57 6.80 -3.70 31.94
CA SER A 57 7.17 -2.66 32.93
C SER A 57 7.39 -3.24 34.32
N ALA A 58 7.00 -4.49 34.57
CA ALA A 58 7.31 -5.20 35.80
C ALA A 58 8.82 -5.54 35.83
N LEU A 59 9.60 -4.65 36.44
CA LEU A 59 11.08 -4.59 36.48
C LEU A 59 11.84 -5.89 36.87
N ASP A 60 11.15 -6.94 37.28
CA ASP A 60 11.72 -8.22 37.74
C ASP A 60 11.32 -9.43 36.86
N ARG A 61 10.79 -9.20 35.65
CA ARG A 61 10.33 -10.28 34.76
C ARG A 61 10.80 -10.12 33.32
N ASN A 62 10.98 -11.26 32.65
CA ASN A 62 11.13 -11.32 31.20
C ASN A 62 9.79 -10.97 30.51
N PRO A 63 9.83 -10.38 29.30
CA PRO A 63 11.01 -10.11 28.48
C PRO A 63 11.76 -8.82 28.85
N SER A 64 13.10 -8.88 28.76
CA SER A 64 13.99 -7.72 28.93
C SER A 64 13.96 -6.76 27.73
N SER A 65 13.55 -7.25 26.56
CA SER A 65 13.42 -6.43 25.34
C SER A 65 12.30 -6.94 24.45
N VAL A 66 11.64 -6.01 23.75
CA VAL A 66 10.53 -6.30 22.85
C VAL A 66 10.83 -5.69 21.48
N LEU A 67 10.79 -6.51 20.42
CA LEU A 67 10.81 -6.05 19.04
C LEU A 67 9.43 -6.29 18.43
N MET A 68 8.83 -5.25 17.88
CA MET A 68 7.51 -5.31 17.26
C MET A 68 7.55 -4.72 15.85
N VAL A 69 6.90 -5.40 14.92
CA VAL A 69 6.57 -4.91 13.58
C VAL A 69 5.07 -4.60 13.56
N SER A 70 4.73 -3.39 13.11
CA SER A 70 3.35 -2.91 13.04
C SER A 70 3.23 -1.85 11.97
N HIS A 71 2.14 -1.89 11.22
CA HIS A 71 1.73 -0.84 10.29
C HIS A 71 0.88 0.26 10.95
N ASP A 72 0.47 0.10 12.22
CA ASP A 72 -0.30 1.12 12.97
C ASP A 72 0.63 2.08 13.71
N ILE A 73 0.67 3.34 13.26
CA ILE A 73 1.52 4.39 13.86
C ILE A 73 1.13 4.69 15.30
N LYS A 74 -0.17 4.67 15.65
CA LYS A 74 -0.61 4.95 17.03
C LYS A 74 -0.15 3.85 17.96
N GLU A 75 -0.21 2.60 17.52
CA GLU A 75 0.31 1.45 18.26
C GLU A 75 1.82 1.58 18.51
N VAL A 76 2.58 1.92 17.48
CA VAL A 76 4.03 2.10 17.58
C VAL A 76 4.39 3.26 18.53
N VAL A 77 3.69 4.40 18.44
CA VAL A 77 3.89 5.52 19.38
C VAL A 77 3.49 5.14 20.81
N TYR A 78 2.46 4.32 20.97
CA TYR A 78 2.01 3.87 22.29
C TYR A 78 3.01 2.93 22.95
N MET A 79 3.57 1.97 22.21
CA MET A 79 4.35 0.87 22.79
C MET A 79 5.86 1.04 22.72
N ALA A 80 6.40 1.68 21.68
CA ALA A 80 7.84 1.65 21.40
C ALA A 80 8.58 2.83 22.05
N ASP A 81 9.80 2.59 22.56
CA ASP A 81 10.72 3.66 22.98
C ASP A 81 11.64 4.10 21.83
N ARG A 82 11.87 3.21 20.88
CA ARG A 82 12.65 3.46 19.67
C ARG A 82 11.89 2.93 18.47
N ILE A 83 11.66 3.82 17.50
CA ILE A 83 10.86 3.56 16.31
C ILE A 83 11.80 3.54 15.12
N VAL A 84 11.90 2.39 14.46
CA VAL A 84 12.73 2.24 13.25
C VAL A 84 11.80 2.25 12.05
N ILE A 85 11.96 3.25 11.20
CA ILE A 85 11.16 3.36 9.98
C ILE A 85 11.94 2.72 8.85
N LEU A 86 11.34 1.67 8.28
CA LEU A 86 11.85 0.99 7.10
C LEU A 86 11.29 1.68 5.86
N GLY A 87 12.15 1.90 4.88
CA GLY A 87 11.75 2.38 3.56
C GLY A 87 11.30 1.25 2.64
N ALA A 88 10.34 1.54 1.76
CA ALA A 88 10.11 0.70 0.61
C ALA A 88 11.30 0.78 -0.37
N ASN A 89 11.66 -0.36 -0.97
CA ASN A 89 12.45 -0.50 -2.19
C ASN A 89 13.75 0.34 -2.31
N PRO A 90 14.93 -0.20 -1.92
CA PRO A 90 15.17 -1.42 -1.13
C PRO A 90 14.94 -1.18 0.38
N GLY A 91 14.62 -2.26 1.11
CA GLY A 91 14.40 -2.28 2.56
C GLY A 91 15.62 -1.80 3.36
N CYS A 92 15.70 -0.48 3.54
CA CYS A 92 16.75 0.18 4.29
C CYS A 92 16.16 0.88 5.51
N ILE A 93 16.94 0.97 6.58
CA ILE A 93 16.60 1.82 7.72
C ILE A 93 16.70 3.26 7.22
N ARG A 94 15.54 3.89 7.01
CA ARG A 94 15.50 5.28 6.54
C ARG A 94 15.73 6.24 7.68
N THR A 95 15.08 6.00 8.81
CA THR A 95 15.31 6.81 10.00
C THR A 95 14.99 6.04 11.28
N VAL A 96 15.52 6.55 12.38
CA VAL A 96 15.25 6.08 13.73
C VAL A 96 14.73 7.26 14.54
N VAL A 97 13.54 7.11 15.09
CA VAL A 97 12.90 8.11 15.94
C VAL A 97 12.90 7.60 17.38
N GLU A 98 13.53 8.36 18.27
CA GLU A 98 13.43 8.13 19.71
C GLU A 98 12.10 8.67 20.24
N ASN A 99 11.33 7.82 20.92
CA ASN A 99 10.09 8.19 21.56
C ASN A 99 10.35 8.55 23.03
N LYS A 100 10.47 9.85 23.29
CA LYS A 100 10.77 10.42 24.63
C LYS A 100 9.52 10.64 25.49
N LEU A 101 8.35 10.19 25.05
CA LEU A 101 7.12 10.34 25.82
C LEU A 101 7.17 9.45 27.07
N PRO A 102 6.93 10.00 28.27
CA PRO A 102 6.91 9.21 29.49
C PRO A 102 5.77 8.20 29.48
N ARG A 103 5.97 7.05 30.09
CA ARG A 103 4.93 6.03 30.31
C ARG A 103 4.22 6.30 31.66
N PRO A 104 2.90 6.09 31.77
CA PRO A 104 1.98 5.64 30.72
C PRO A 104 1.68 6.74 29.70
N ARG A 105 1.53 6.37 28.42
CA ARG A 105 1.29 7.33 27.33
C ARG A 105 -0.21 7.56 27.15
N ASP A 106 -0.61 8.83 27.08
CA ASP A 106 -2.00 9.21 26.79
C ASP A 106 -2.16 9.55 25.31
N TYR A 107 -3.04 8.81 24.62
CA TYR A 107 -3.42 9.04 23.23
C TYR A 107 -3.93 10.47 22.96
N ARG A 108 -4.46 11.16 23.98
CA ARG A 108 -4.99 12.53 23.88
C ARG A 108 -3.95 13.60 24.18
N SER A 109 -2.77 13.23 24.66
CA SER A 109 -1.73 14.21 24.97
C SER A 109 -1.21 14.88 23.69
N SER A 110 -0.94 16.17 23.76
CA SER A 110 -0.39 16.93 22.62
C SER A 110 0.95 16.38 22.15
N GLY A 111 1.77 15.84 23.06
CA GLY A 111 3.03 15.17 22.72
C GLY A 111 2.83 13.87 21.94
N PHE A 112 1.82 13.07 22.30
CA PHE A 112 1.46 11.86 21.56
C PHE A 112 0.95 12.19 20.16
N ILE A 113 -0.02 13.10 20.07
CA ILE A 113 -0.59 13.54 18.79
C ILE A 113 0.50 14.11 17.90
N GLY A 114 1.36 15.00 18.42
CA GLY A 114 2.45 15.59 17.65
C GLY A 114 3.50 14.57 17.19
N LEU A 115 3.77 13.51 17.95
CA LEU A 115 4.69 12.46 17.52
C LEU A 115 4.04 11.55 16.46
N VAL A 116 2.75 11.23 16.60
CA VAL A 116 1.98 10.54 15.56
C VAL A 116 2.01 11.34 14.27
N ASP A 117 1.68 12.63 14.34
CA ASP A 117 1.73 13.53 13.18
C ASP A 117 3.13 13.53 12.57
N ARG A 118 4.19 13.73 13.37
CA ARG A 118 5.58 13.69 12.88
C ARG A 118 5.94 12.37 12.20
N LEU A 119 5.53 11.23 12.74
CA LEU A 119 5.81 9.93 12.12
C LEU A 119 5.02 9.76 10.83
N HIS A 120 3.77 10.23 10.79
CA HIS A 120 3.03 10.35 9.53
C HIS A 120 3.81 11.23 8.54
N GLU A 121 4.30 12.41 8.92
CA GLU A 121 5.09 13.27 8.02
C GLU A 121 6.35 12.60 7.51
N ILE A 122 7.03 11.83 8.35
CA ILE A 122 8.24 11.10 7.96
C ILE A 122 7.88 9.95 7.01
N ILE A 123 6.84 9.18 7.26
CA ILE A 123 6.48 8.07 6.37
C ILE A 123 5.98 8.63 5.03
N THR A 124 5.11 9.63 5.07
CA THR A 124 4.46 10.24 3.89
C THR A 124 5.38 11.14 3.07
N GLY A 125 6.22 11.96 3.72
CA GLY A 125 7.21 12.81 3.04
C GLY A 125 8.37 12.03 2.44
N ILE A 126 8.40 10.71 2.62
CA ILE A 126 9.42 9.81 2.08
C ILE A 126 8.78 8.78 1.10
N GLU A 127 7.45 8.64 1.06
CA GLU A 127 6.72 7.93 0.01
C GLU A 127 6.44 8.82 -1.21
N MET A 128 6.28 10.13 -1.02
CA MET A 128 6.23 11.08 -2.14
C MET A 128 7.62 11.65 -2.39
N PRO A 129 8.33 11.23 -3.46
CA PRO A 129 9.59 11.86 -3.78
C PRO A 129 9.30 13.29 -4.28
N ASP A 130 9.75 14.29 -3.53
CA ASP A 130 9.76 15.72 -3.94
C ASP A 130 10.67 15.99 -5.17
N GLN A 131 11.16 14.94 -5.85
CA GLN A 131 11.94 14.98 -7.09
C GLN A 131 11.60 13.76 -7.94
N PRO A 132 11.55 13.87 -9.29
CA PRO A 132 11.62 12.66 -10.11
C PRO A 132 12.83 11.83 -9.64
N PRO A 133 12.71 10.50 -9.54
CA PRO A 133 13.79 9.65 -9.05
C PRO A 133 15.07 10.07 -9.76
N THR A 134 16.02 10.60 -8.99
CA THR A 134 17.34 10.94 -9.52
C THR A 134 17.90 9.65 -10.07
N THR A 135 17.92 9.54 -11.39
CA THR A 135 18.61 8.48 -12.12
C THR A 135 20.03 8.44 -11.58
N ALA A 136 20.37 7.38 -10.85
CA ALA A 136 21.76 7.01 -10.66
C ALA A 136 22.38 6.91 -12.06
N PRO A 137 23.49 7.62 -12.35
CA PRO A 137 24.10 7.56 -13.67
C PRO A 137 24.72 6.16 -13.84
N GLY A 138 23.99 5.26 -14.52
CA GLY A 138 24.51 3.95 -14.94
C GLY A 138 23.58 2.74 -14.84
N GLY A 139 22.37 2.86 -14.28
CA GLY A 139 21.40 1.77 -14.29
C GLY A 139 20.60 1.74 -15.60
N LEU A 140 20.40 0.57 -16.20
CA LEU A 140 19.35 0.36 -17.21
C LEU A 140 18.03 0.94 -16.65
N PRO A 141 17.17 1.60 -17.46
CA PRO A 141 15.93 2.15 -16.96
C PRO A 141 15.11 1.03 -16.30
N THR A 142 14.92 1.08 -14.99
CA THR A 142 14.16 0.07 -14.24
C THR A 142 12.68 0.23 -14.59
N MET A 143 11.93 -0.87 -14.73
CA MET A 143 10.47 -0.76 -14.83
C MET A 143 9.88 -0.30 -13.50
N GLU A 144 8.92 0.61 -13.54
CA GLU A 144 8.18 1.10 -12.35
C GLU A 144 7.12 0.05 -11.93
N PRO A 145 7.06 -0.36 -10.65
CA PRO A 145 6.02 -1.27 -10.19
C PRO A 145 4.64 -0.61 -10.26
N LEU A 146 3.61 -1.40 -10.56
CA LEU A 146 2.22 -0.91 -10.59
C LEU A 146 1.67 -0.83 -9.17
N PRO A 147 1.25 0.36 -8.69
CA PRO A 147 0.63 0.48 -7.37
C PRO A 147 -0.66 -0.33 -7.29
N GLU A 148 -0.93 -0.93 -6.13
CA GLU A 148 -2.11 -1.77 -5.94
C GLU A 148 -3.39 -0.92 -5.83
N ALA A 149 -3.93 -0.54 -6.99
CA ALA A 149 -5.14 0.25 -7.11
C ALA A 149 -6.03 -0.26 -8.24
N THR A 150 -7.34 -0.14 -8.05
CA THR A 150 -8.32 -0.54 -9.06
C THR A 150 -8.68 0.64 -9.95
N SER A 151 -9.06 0.39 -11.21
CA SER A 151 -9.52 1.46 -12.11
C SER A 151 -10.69 2.25 -11.52
N SER A 152 -11.65 1.58 -10.88
CA SER A 152 -12.78 2.23 -10.21
C SER A 152 -12.34 3.16 -9.06
N GLU A 153 -11.29 2.80 -8.32
CA GLU A 153 -10.76 3.66 -7.26
C GLU A 153 -10.05 4.88 -7.81
N ILE A 154 -9.26 4.70 -8.87
CA ILE A 154 -8.58 5.81 -9.56
C ILE A 154 -9.65 6.75 -10.12
N VAL A 155 -10.65 6.25 -10.85
CA VAL A 155 -11.76 7.07 -11.34
C VAL A 155 -12.50 7.78 -10.20
N GLY A 156 -12.76 7.08 -9.09
CA GLY A 156 -13.40 7.67 -7.92
C GLY A 156 -12.58 8.80 -7.29
N LEU A 157 -11.25 8.68 -7.24
CA LEU A 157 -10.36 9.76 -6.81
C LEU A 157 -10.46 10.96 -7.76
N LEU A 158 -10.43 10.74 -9.07
CA LEU A 158 -10.50 11.84 -10.05
C LEU A 158 -11.83 12.59 -9.96
N GLU A 159 -12.94 11.86 -9.83
CA GLU A 159 -14.28 12.43 -9.68
C GLU A 159 -14.42 13.18 -8.34
N TYR A 160 -13.83 12.66 -7.26
CA TYR A 160 -13.77 13.35 -5.96
C TYR A 160 -13.03 14.70 -6.09
N LEU A 161 -11.88 14.72 -6.78
CA LEU A 161 -11.10 15.94 -6.96
C LEU A 161 -11.84 16.95 -7.84
N ASP A 162 -12.48 16.50 -8.93
CA ASP A 162 -13.24 17.38 -9.84
C ASP A 162 -14.39 18.08 -9.11
N ALA A 163 -15.11 17.35 -8.26
CA ALA A 163 -16.19 17.89 -7.43
C ALA A 163 -15.71 18.98 -6.44
N ARG A 164 -14.40 19.07 -6.17
CA ARG A 164 -13.77 20.01 -5.23
C ARG A 164 -12.89 21.06 -5.91
N GLY A 165 -13.10 21.30 -7.20
CA GLY A 165 -12.34 22.29 -7.96
C GLY A 165 -10.97 21.80 -8.42
N GLY A 166 -10.78 20.49 -8.48
CA GLY A 166 -9.64 19.81 -9.08
C GLY A 166 -8.40 19.70 -8.19
N LYS A 167 -8.54 19.87 -6.87
CA LYS A 167 -7.46 19.63 -5.91
C LYS A 167 -7.98 19.39 -4.50
N ASP A 168 -7.26 18.59 -3.72
CA ASP A 168 -7.47 18.46 -2.26
C ASP A 168 -6.19 17.97 -1.55
N GLU A 169 -6.17 18.06 -0.23
CA GLU A 169 -5.10 17.50 0.60
C GLU A 169 -5.31 16.00 0.79
N ILE A 170 -4.27 15.20 0.60
CA ILE A 170 -4.35 13.74 0.65
C ILE A 170 -4.93 13.19 1.96
N PHE A 171 -4.64 13.83 3.10
CA PHE A 171 -5.23 13.46 4.39
C PHE A 171 -6.73 13.71 4.47
N ARG A 172 -7.22 14.78 3.82
CA ARG A 172 -8.66 15.04 3.71
C ARG A 172 -9.33 14.04 2.79
N ILE A 173 -8.67 13.65 1.70
CA ILE A 173 -9.14 12.59 0.81
C ILE A 173 -9.34 11.29 1.60
N ALA A 174 -8.34 10.88 2.39
CA ALA A 174 -8.45 9.67 3.24
C ALA A 174 -9.57 9.76 4.28
N SER A 175 -9.66 10.91 4.99
CA SER A 175 -10.71 11.14 5.98
C SER A 175 -12.12 11.10 5.36
N ASP A 176 -12.33 11.82 4.26
CA ASP A 176 -13.66 11.98 3.66
C ASP A 176 -14.13 10.75 2.91
N THR A 177 -13.20 9.97 2.36
CA THR A 177 -13.51 8.69 1.71
C THR A 177 -13.63 7.54 2.71
N ASN A 178 -13.35 7.78 4.00
CA ASN A 178 -13.28 6.77 5.07
C ASN A 178 -12.39 5.59 4.67
N ARG A 179 -11.22 5.88 4.11
CA ARG A 179 -10.24 4.91 3.64
C ARG A 179 -8.97 5.00 4.45
N GLU A 180 -8.29 3.85 4.60
CA GLU A 180 -6.96 3.81 5.17
C GLU A 180 -6.00 4.66 4.34
N PHE A 181 -5.11 5.38 5.02
CA PHE A 181 -4.21 6.33 4.37
C PHE A 181 -3.31 5.64 3.33
N GLY A 182 -2.73 4.47 3.66
CA GLY A 182 -1.92 3.70 2.72
C GLY A 182 -2.70 3.28 1.46
N ARG A 183 -4.00 2.98 1.59
CA ARG A 183 -4.84 2.69 0.42
C ARG A 183 -5.03 3.92 -0.46
N VAL A 184 -5.24 5.09 0.13
CA VAL A 184 -5.33 6.34 -0.63
C VAL A 184 -4.01 6.67 -1.32
N MET A 185 -2.87 6.39 -0.67
CA MET A 185 -1.56 6.57 -1.28
C MET A 185 -1.42 5.73 -2.55
N ASN A 186 -1.70 4.42 -2.50
CA ASN A 186 -1.65 3.57 -3.69
C ASN A 186 -2.55 4.06 -4.84
N ILE A 187 -3.73 4.61 -4.52
CA ILE A 187 -4.65 5.14 -5.53
C ILE A 187 -4.09 6.44 -6.15
N VAL A 188 -3.50 7.29 -5.32
CA VAL A 188 -2.88 8.54 -5.76
C VAL A 188 -1.64 8.25 -6.61
N GLU A 189 -0.75 7.36 -6.18
CA GLU A 189 0.42 6.91 -6.94
C GLU A 189 0.01 6.31 -8.29
N ALA A 190 -1.06 5.50 -8.31
CA ALA A 190 -1.57 4.94 -9.56
C ALA A 190 -2.14 6.02 -10.50
N ALA A 191 -2.84 7.01 -9.95
CA ALA A 191 -3.38 8.12 -10.72
C ALA A 191 -2.26 9.02 -11.28
N GLU A 192 -1.20 9.21 -10.51
CA GLU A 192 -0.01 9.98 -10.90
C GLU A 192 0.81 9.24 -11.96
N LEU A 193 1.00 7.92 -11.81
CA LEU A 193 1.64 7.07 -12.80
C LEU A 193 0.94 7.12 -14.17
N LEU A 194 -0.38 7.38 -14.18
CA LEU A 194 -1.19 7.55 -15.38
C LEU A 194 -1.31 9.02 -15.83
N ASP A 195 -0.48 9.93 -15.31
CA ASP A 195 -0.50 11.37 -15.58
C ASP A 195 -1.87 12.04 -15.33
N PHE A 196 -2.75 11.45 -14.52
CA PHE A 196 -4.06 12.04 -14.24
C PHE A 196 -4.00 13.09 -13.13
N VAL A 197 -3.06 12.94 -12.21
CA VAL A 197 -2.83 13.87 -11.09
C VAL A 197 -1.35 14.20 -10.97
N ASP A 198 -1.08 15.34 -10.35
CA ASP A 198 0.23 15.77 -9.88
C ASP A 198 0.15 15.97 -8.35
N THR A 199 1.20 15.62 -7.63
CA THR A 199 1.18 15.51 -6.17
C THR A 199 2.24 16.34 -5.43
N PRO A 200 2.33 17.68 -5.65
CA PRO A 200 3.28 18.52 -4.93
C PRO A 200 3.00 18.49 -3.42
N LYS A 201 3.94 17.91 -2.68
CA LYS A 201 3.96 17.78 -1.21
C LYS A 201 2.82 16.93 -0.64
N ARG A 202 1.67 17.55 -0.35
CA ARG A 202 0.50 16.94 0.30
C ARG A 202 -0.79 17.18 -0.47
N MET A 203 -0.69 17.91 -1.57
CA MET A 203 -1.82 18.26 -2.41
C MET A 203 -1.88 17.29 -3.56
N VAL A 204 -3.05 16.73 -3.83
CA VAL A 204 -3.33 16.00 -5.06
C VAL A 204 -4.06 16.97 -5.98
N LEU A 205 -3.50 17.24 -7.16
CA LEU A 205 -4.09 18.14 -8.15
C LEU A 205 -4.43 17.36 -9.41
N LEU A 206 -5.61 17.57 -9.97
CA LEU A 206 -5.93 17.07 -11.31
C LEU A 206 -5.05 17.77 -12.33
N ASP A 207 -4.27 16.98 -13.07
CA ASP A 207 -3.54 17.47 -14.23
C ASP A 207 -4.50 17.64 -15.43
N THR A 208 -3.99 18.16 -16.54
CA THR A 208 -4.69 18.42 -17.79
C THR A 208 -5.35 17.15 -18.33
N VAL A 209 -4.64 16.01 -18.29
CA VAL A 209 -5.19 14.71 -18.73
C VAL A 209 -6.32 14.29 -17.80
N GLY A 210 -6.15 14.38 -16.47
CA GLY A 210 -7.19 14.05 -15.49
C GLY A 210 -8.46 14.91 -15.64
N LYS A 211 -8.30 16.23 -15.85
CA LYS A 211 -9.41 17.16 -16.12
C LYS A 211 -10.18 16.82 -17.38
N ASN A 212 -9.48 16.39 -18.43
CA ASN A 212 -10.11 15.94 -19.67
C ASN A 212 -10.84 14.62 -19.44
N PHE A 213 -10.22 13.69 -18.71
CA PHE A 213 -10.78 12.37 -18.41
C PHE A 213 -12.12 12.45 -17.66
N VAL A 214 -12.21 13.25 -16.59
CA VAL A 214 -13.47 13.35 -15.81
C VAL A 214 -14.63 13.96 -16.60
N LYS A 215 -14.33 14.84 -17.57
CA LYS A 215 -15.33 15.46 -18.46
C LYS A 215 -15.70 14.62 -19.68
N ALA A 216 -14.86 13.64 -20.00
CA ALA A 216 -15.01 12.81 -21.20
C ALA A 216 -16.15 11.80 -21.07
N MET A 217 -16.75 11.45 -22.22
CA MET A 217 -17.75 10.38 -22.30
C MET A 217 -17.11 9.00 -22.02
N PRO A 218 -17.90 7.96 -21.68
CA PRO A 218 -17.33 6.65 -21.33
C PRO A 218 -16.39 6.03 -22.38
N ALA A 219 -16.68 6.18 -23.68
CA ALA A 219 -15.80 5.69 -24.75
C ALA A 219 -14.47 6.46 -24.82
N GLU A 220 -14.53 7.78 -24.65
CA GLU A 220 -13.36 8.67 -24.63
C GLU A 220 -12.50 8.42 -23.40
N ARG A 221 -13.10 8.18 -22.22
CA ARG A 221 -12.37 7.79 -21.00
C ARG A 221 -11.51 6.56 -21.23
N LYS A 222 -12.05 5.52 -21.88
CA LYS A 222 -11.29 4.31 -22.24
C LYS A 222 -10.12 4.61 -23.16
N ALA A 223 -10.34 5.47 -24.16
CA ALA A 223 -9.29 5.88 -25.10
C ALA A 223 -8.15 6.63 -24.40
N ILE A 224 -8.49 7.63 -23.56
CA ILE A 224 -7.50 8.38 -22.76
C ILE A 224 -6.72 7.42 -21.86
N TRP A 225 -7.41 6.54 -21.13
CA TRP A 225 -6.78 5.56 -20.24
C TRP A 225 -5.78 4.67 -20.99
N ARG A 226 -6.19 4.13 -22.13
CA ARG A 226 -5.32 3.29 -22.98
C ARG A 226 -4.08 4.04 -23.45
N GLU A 227 -4.22 5.30 -23.84
CA GLU A 227 -3.09 6.14 -24.23
C GLU A 227 -2.10 6.32 -23.06
N GLN A 228 -2.60 6.51 -21.83
CA GLN A 228 -1.75 6.58 -20.63
C GLN A 228 -1.06 5.25 -20.34
N LEU A 229 -1.76 4.12 -20.45
CA LEU A 229 -1.14 2.80 -20.26
C LEU A 229 0.02 2.57 -21.23
N LEU A 230 -0.12 2.94 -22.50
CA LEU A 230 0.94 2.75 -23.51
C LEU A 230 2.19 3.62 -23.26
N LYS A 231 2.10 4.64 -22.39
CA LYS A 231 3.30 5.37 -21.91
C LYS A 231 4.13 4.51 -20.97
N LEU A 232 3.51 3.62 -20.19
CA LEU A 232 4.20 2.74 -19.26
C LEU A 232 4.98 1.64 -20.00
N ARG A 233 6.21 1.38 -19.56
CA ARG A 233 7.13 0.46 -20.25
C ARG A 233 6.57 -0.96 -20.33
N LEU A 234 6.03 -1.49 -19.23
CA LEU A 234 5.45 -2.83 -19.15
C LEU A 234 4.35 -3.04 -20.21
N PHE A 235 3.37 -2.15 -20.24
CA PHE A 235 2.25 -2.23 -21.19
C PHE A 235 2.71 -2.09 -22.64
N ARG A 236 3.69 -1.21 -22.89
CA ARG A 236 4.25 -1.02 -24.22
C ARG A 236 5.03 -2.24 -24.71
N GLU A 237 5.81 -2.88 -23.84
CA GLU A 237 6.54 -4.11 -24.19
C GLU A 237 5.55 -5.23 -24.52
N VAL A 238 4.54 -5.47 -23.68
CA VAL A 238 3.50 -6.48 -23.93
C VAL A 238 2.72 -6.19 -25.21
N TYR A 239 2.32 -4.93 -25.43
CA TYR A 239 1.65 -4.50 -26.66
C TYR A 239 2.49 -4.79 -27.91
N ASN A 240 3.80 -4.50 -27.87
CA ASN A 240 4.71 -4.74 -28.99
C ASN A 240 4.89 -6.22 -29.29
N VAL A 241 4.89 -7.09 -28.27
CA VAL A 241 4.94 -8.54 -28.49
C VAL A 241 3.64 -9.02 -29.13
N LEU A 242 2.48 -8.65 -28.56
CA LEU A 242 1.17 -8.99 -29.11
C LEU A 242 1.00 -8.56 -30.57
N GLN A 243 1.52 -7.40 -30.95
CA GLN A 243 1.48 -6.91 -32.34
C GLN A 243 2.34 -7.73 -33.32
N ARG A 244 3.34 -8.47 -32.83
CA ARG A 244 4.23 -9.31 -33.64
C ARG A 244 3.72 -10.73 -33.82
N GLU A 245 2.91 -11.22 -32.88
CA GLU A 245 2.27 -12.53 -32.96
C GLU A 245 1.13 -12.50 -34.00
N GLU A 246 1.04 -13.54 -34.83
CA GLU A 246 0.05 -13.64 -35.93
C GLU A 246 -1.39 -13.61 -35.40
N ASP A 247 -1.64 -14.28 -34.28
CA ASP A 247 -2.97 -14.36 -33.65
C ASP A 247 -3.25 -13.22 -32.68
N HIS A 248 -2.28 -12.31 -32.47
CA HIS A 248 -2.36 -11.27 -31.45
C HIS A 248 -2.67 -11.79 -30.04
N GLU A 249 -2.20 -13.00 -29.74
CA GLU A 249 -2.33 -13.70 -28.46
C GLU A 249 -0.94 -14.03 -27.90
N ILE A 250 -0.74 -13.87 -26.59
CA ILE A 250 0.44 -14.36 -25.86
C ILE A 250 0.01 -15.11 -24.60
N GLY A 251 0.83 -16.07 -24.16
CA GLY A 251 0.64 -16.72 -22.86
C GLY A 251 0.95 -15.78 -21.70
N GLU A 252 0.25 -15.96 -20.58
CA GLU A 252 0.51 -15.22 -19.34
C GLU A 252 1.92 -15.43 -18.79
N ASP A 253 2.50 -16.61 -19.01
CA ASP A 253 3.87 -16.96 -18.60
C ASP A 253 4.88 -15.94 -19.10
N LEU A 254 4.72 -15.43 -20.33
CA LEU A 254 5.64 -14.44 -20.90
C LEU A 254 5.60 -13.11 -20.15
N VAL A 255 4.41 -12.70 -19.72
CA VAL A 255 4.22 -11.46 -18.93
C VAL A 255 4.75 -11.68 -17.52
N LEU A 256 4.47 -12.83 -16.90
CA LEU A 256 4.99 -13.19 -15.58
C LEU A 256 6.53 -13.24 -15.59
N GLU A 257 7.16 -13.86 -16.59
CA GLU A 257 8.61 -13.85 -16.77
C GLU A 257 9.16 -12.43 -16.86
N THR A 258 8.50 -11.57 -17.65
CA THR A 258 8.86 -10.15 -17.77
C THR A 258 8.80 -9.44 -16.41
N LEU A 259 7.78 -9.73 -15.60
CA LEU A 259 7.64 -9.18 -14.26
C LEU A 259 8.74 -9.69 -13.32
N VAL A 260 9.03 -11.00 -13.25
CA VAL A 260 10.05 -11.48 -12.30
C VAL A 260 11.47 -11.08 -12.71
N ILE A 261 11.76 -10.96 -14.01
CA ILE A 261 13.08 -10.52 -14.50
C ILE A 261 13.32 -9.04 -14.15
N ASN A 262 12.31 -8.18 -14.32
CA ASN A 262 12.47 -6.74 -14.15
C ASN A 262 12.16 -6.25 -12.72
N MET A 263 11.37 -7.02 -11.95
CA MET A 263 10.90 -6.69 -10.60
C MET A 263 10.93 -7.91 -9.67
N PRO A 264 12.12 -8.52 -9.43
CA PRO A 264 12.22 -9.78 -8.67
C PRO A 264 11.84 -9.69 -7.19
N GLN A 265 11.70 -8.48 -6.65
CA GLN A 265 11.37 -8.23 -5.24
C GLN A 265 9.87 -7.96 -5.02
N GLU A 266 9.11 -7.82 -6.10
CA GLU A 266 7.69 -7.49 -6.04
C GLU A 266 6.81 -8.75 -6.05
N ASN A 267 5.58 -8.63 -5.54
CA ASN A 267 4.60 -9.69 -5.69
C ASN A 267 4.06 -9.70 -7.13
N TYR A 268 4.61 -10.61 -7.95
CA TYR A 268 4.28 -10.71 -9.37
C TYR A 268 2.83 -11.11 -9.64
N GLU A 269 2.16 -11.85 -8.74
CA GLU A 269 0.73 -12.19 -8.88
C GLU A 269 -0.13 -10.92 -8.74
N THR A 270 0.14 -10.12 -7.71
CA THR A 270 -0.55 -8.84 -7.48
C THR A 270 -0.31 -7.87 -8.63
N LEU A 271 0.94 -7.77 -9.13
CA LEU A 271 1.28 -6.93 -10.27
C LEU A 271 0.58 -7.39 -11.55
N PHE A 272 0.56 -8.70 -11.81
CA PHE A 272 -0.12 -9.28 -12.96
C PHE A 272 -1.63 -8.99 -12.91
N HIS A 273 -2.28 -9.22 -11.77
CA HIS A 273 -3.70 -8.88 -11.62
C HIS A 273 -3.98 -7.39 -11.81
N THR A 274 -3.12 -6.51 -11.29
CA THR A 274 -3.25 -5.06 -11.46
C THR A 274 -3.10 -4.69 -12.94
N PHE A 275 -2.09 -5.24 -13.61
CA PHE A 275 -1.86 -5.11 -15.05
C PHE A 275 -3.09 -5.49 -15.87
N ILE A 276 -3.66 -6.67 -15.65
CA ILE A 276 -4.85 -7.14 -16.37
C ILE A 276 -6.06 -6.24 -16.12
N ARG A 277 -6.28 -5.80 -14.88
CA ARG A 277 -7.43 -4.94 -14.52
C ARG A 277 -7.34 -3.58 -15.19
N TRP A 278 -6.15 -2.99 -15.22
CA TRP A 278 -5.92 -1.70 -15.88
C TRP A 278 -6.07 -1.84 -17.39
N ALA A 279 -5.50 -2.88 -17.99
CA ALA A 279 -5.62 -3.16 -19.42
C ALA A 279 -7.08 -3.37 -19.86
N ARG A 280 -7.86 -4.13 -19.08
CA ARG A 280 -9.29 -4.37 -19.35
C ARG A 280 -10.10 -3.08 -19.29
N PHE A 281 -9.81 -2.16 -18.37
CA PHE A 281 -10.54 -0.89 -18.28
C PHE A 281 -10.35 -0.04 -19.54
N GLY A 282 -9.11 0.07 -20.03
CA GLY A 282 -8.79 0.81 -21.26
C GLY A 282 -9.19 0.10 -22.56
N ASN A 283 -9.79 -1.08 -22.48
CA ASN A 283 -9.96 -2.00 -23.61
C ASN A 283 -8.64 -2.17 -24.41
N LEU A 284 -7.52 -2.35 -23.71
CA LEU A 284 -6.21 -2.55 -24.33
C LEU A 284 -5.94 -4.05 -24.54
N PHE A 285 -6.11 -4.84 -23.48
CA PHE A 285 -5.94 -6.29 -23.51
C PHE A 285 -7.18 -6.99 -22.95
N ALA A 286 -7.50 -8.14 -23.53
CA ALA A 286 -8.37 -9.14 -22.93
C ALA A 286 -7.51 -10.24 -22.28
N TYR A 287 -8.09 -10.94 -21.31
CA TYR A 287 -7.45 -12.05 -20.61
C TYR A 287 -8.46 -13.17 -20.42
N ASP A 288 -8.08 -14.37 -20.84
CA ASP A 288 -8.82 -15.62 -20.65
C ASP A 288 -8.15 -16.45 -19.56
N GLU A 289 -8.76 -16.45 -18.37
CA GLU A 289 -8.30 -17.19 -17.18
C GLU A 289 -8.26 -18.71 -17.40
N ASN A 290 -9.08 -19.27 -18.29
CA ASN A 290 -9.08 -20.71 -18.53
C ASN A 290 -7.93 -21.15 -19.45
N ARG A 291 -7.57 -20.28 -20.40
CA ARG A 291 -6.48 -20.54 -21.36
C ARG A 291 -5.13 -20.02 -20.88
N GLY A 292 -5.12 -19.08 -19.92
CA GLY A 292 -3.91 -18.37 -19.51
C GLY A 292 -3.35 -17.49 -20.63
N VAL A 293 -4.24 -16.86 -21.41
CA VAL A 293 -3.87 -16.12 -22.64
C VAL A 293 -4.33 -14.68 -22.55
N ILE A 294 -3.45 -13.77 -22.97
CA ILE A 294 -3.69 -12.34 -23.13
C ILE A 294 -3.81 -12.04 -24.62
N SER A 295 -4.80 -11.26 -25.02
CA SER A 295 -5.02 -10.89 -26.42
C SER A 295 -5.30 -9.40 -26.60
N LEU A 296 -5.02 -8.86 -27.79
CA LEU A 296 -5.40 -7.48 -28.12
C LEU A 296 -6.91 -7.35 -28.19
N GLN A 297 -7.45 -6.33 -27.53
CA GLN A 297 -8.86 -6.00 -27.67
C GLN A 297 -9.03 -4.98 -28.79
N GLU A 298 -9.53 -5.42 -29.95
CA GLU A 298 -9.80 -4.52 -31.07
C GLU A 298 -10.79 -3.42 -30.67
N VAL A 299 -10.47 -2.19 -31.09
CA VAL A 299 -11.37 -1.04 -30.96
C VAL A 299 -12.40 -1.16 -32.08
N PRO A 300 -13.72 -1.15 -31.81
CA PRO A 300 -14.66 -0.95 -32.88
C PRO A 300 -14.38 0.43 -33.49
N VAL A 301 -13.90 0.44 -34.73
CA VAL A 301 -13.79 1.65 -35.54
C VAL A 301 -15.21 2.19 -35.67
N SER A 302 -15.46 3.31 -35.00
CA SER A 302 -16.73 4.04 -35.12
C SER A 302 -16.75 4.82 -36.43
#